data_AF-A0A0L8M8N6-F1
#
_entry.id   AF-A0A0L8M8N6-F1
#
_cell.length_a   1.000
_cell.length_b   1.000
_cell.length_c   1.000
_cell.angle_alpha   90.00
_cell.angle_beta   90.00
_cell.angle_gamma   90.00
#
_symmetry.space_group_name_H-M   'P 1'
#
loop_
_entity.id
_entity.type
_entity.pdbx_description
1 polymer ?
#
loop_
_entity_poly.entity_id
_entity_poly.type
_entity_poly.pdbx_seq_one_letter_code
_entity_poly.pdbx_strand_id
1 'polypeptide(L)'
;MTSDLVQDSWTRIDAWLREHAPRAFATLRPPAGGEEIAAAQQELWVTFPPDLVASLLRHNGALEGPEAFRFSTGDRLLGVSGILGDTGFMRGIDQGLDGGTEGYWLHDYVKFGSYDVTSDGLLMDCRTGRDSFGVIGRFFDETGASFGQADSLGEYLAELAGTLERGQDAGVVTFNGRLFWEARPPARPQYSADEPLPAPDELLPELDLSYSPTDLLHVSHLDGHEELGALIAVLPYEQVVDAARKQLRRLAVETGLNNYPEVKTALDAWECGVALPQPDQTGPLALRLRAVLAQADTGRDHTRRWAAEKIALGIWGSPYRSVCESAETRSHFTLDWRADLHADLGNQPLPPIPDDRFWGALRNPAIDSSWYAAQYSQDQE
;
A
#
# COMPACT_ATOMS: atom_id res chain seq x y z
N MET A 1 31.99 6.35 -15.79
CA MET A 1 31.87 5.29 -14.78
C MET A 1 30.51 5.36 -14.07
N THR A 2 30.16 6.43 -13.36
CA THR A 2 28.85 6.50 -12.65
C THR A 2 27.67 6.76 -13.60
N SER A 3 27.83 7.65 -14.60
CA SER A 3 26.82 7.85 -15.66
C SER A 3 26.56 6.58 -16.50
N ASP A 4 27.60 5.77 -16.74
CA ASP A 4 27.45 4.47 -17.41
C ASP A 4 26.63 3.50 -16.54
N LEU A 5 26.89 3.49 -15.22
CA LEU A 5 26.12 2.71 -14.26
C LEU A 5 24.63 3.12 -14.22
N VAL A 6 24.32 4.42 -14.37
CA VAL A 6 22.94 4.89 -14.48
C VAL A 6 22.26 4.30 -15.72
N GLN A 7 22.92 4.33 -16.88
CA GLN A 7 22.36 3.78 -18.13
C GLN A 7 22.17 2.26 -18.06
N ASP A 8 23.15 1.54 -17.50
CA ASP A 8 23.08 0.09 -17.32
C ASP A 8 21.95 -0.31 -16.35
N SER A 9 21.82 0.44 -15.24
CA SER A 9 20.77 0.21 -14.25
C SER A 9 19.38 0.48 -14.81
N TRP A 10 19.19 1.60 -15.51
CA TRP A 10 17.93 1.89 -16.19
C TRP A 10 17.58 0.85 -17.26
N THR A 11 18.57 0.32 -17.98
CA THR A 11 18.33 -0.75 -18.97
C THR A 11 17.76 -2.00 -18.29
N ARG A 12 18.27 -2.37 -17.12
CA ARG A 12 17.76 -3.50 -16.32
C ARG A 12 16.38 -3.22 -15.75
N ILE A 13 16.19 -2.05 -15.14
CA ILE A 13 14.89 -1.62 -14.58
C ILE A 13 13.82 -1.61 -15.68
N ASP A 14 14.12 -1.01 -16.84
CA ASP A 14 13.21 -0.96 -17.99
C ASP A 14 12.82 -2.35 -18.49
N ALA A 15 13.80 -3.25 -18.64
CA ALA A 15 13.55 -4.60 -19.10
C ALA A 15 12.62 -5.34 -18.13
N TRP A 16 12.93 -5.25 -16.83
CA TRP A 16 12.13 -5.88 -15.78
C TRP A 16 10.71 -5.31 -15.72
N LEU A 17 10.55 -3.99 -15.76
CA LEU A 17 9.24 -3.35 -15.71
C LEU A 17 8.39 -3.69 -16.94
N ARG A 18 8.96 -3.75 -18.15
CA ARG A 18 8.20 -4.15 -19.35
C ARG A 18 7.65 -5.57 -19.25
N GLU A 19 8.40 -6.47 -18.62
CA GLU A 19 8.01 -7.87 -18.47
C GLU A 19 7.00 -8.07 -17.33
N HIS A 20 7.25 -7.47 -16.17
CA HIS A 20 6.52 -7.79 -14.93
C HIS A 20 5.51 -6.72 -14.50
N ALA A 21 5.76 -5.44 -14.81
CA ALA A 21 4.93 -4.31 -14.40
C ALA A 21 4.70 -3.30 -15.55
N PRO A 22 4.11 -3.73 -16.68
CA PRO A 22 3.98 -2.90 -17.89
C PRO A 22 3.19 -1.61 -17.71
N ARG A 23 2.25 -1.54 -16.75
CA ARG A 23 1.51 -0.30 -16.46
C ARG A 23 2.37 0.68 -15.69
N ALA A 24 3.17 0.20 -14.74
CA ALA A 24 4.17 1.04 -14.09
C ALA A 24 5.21 1.55 -15.10
N PHE A 25 5.68 0.69 -16.01
CA PHE A 25 6.57 1.09 -17.10
C PHE A 25 5.95 2.20 -17.97
N ALA A 26 4.66 2.09 -18.31
CA ALA A 26 3.96 3.07 -19.14
C ALA A 26 3.87 4.46 -18.48
N THR A 27 4.07 4.57 -17.16
CA THR A 27 4.10 5.87 -16.48
C THR A 27 5.45 6.58 -16.58
N LEU A 28 6.54 5.89 -16.93
CA LEU A 28 7.84 6.51 -17.12
C LEU A 28 7.80 7.43 -18.34
N ARG A 29 8.12 8.70 -18.11
CA ARG A 29 8.11 9.72 -19.16
C ARG A 29 9.29 9.53 -20.11
N PRO A 30 9.17 10.04 -21.35
CA PRO A 30 10.32 10.11 -22.26
C PRO A 30 11.46 10.96 -21.68
N PRO A 31 12.68 10.87 -22.25
CA PRO A 31 13.82 11.71 -21.88
C PRO A 31 13.52 13.21 -21.77
N ALA A 32 14.15 13.87 -20.81
CA ALA A 32 14.14 15.32 -20.68
C ALA A 32 15.00 15.99 -21.76
N GLY A 33 14.69 17.25 -22.09
CA GLY A 33 15.53 18.05 -22.98
C GLY A 33 16.80 18.52 -22.27
N GLY A 34 17.95 18.50 -22.93
CA GLY A 34 19.19 19.05 -22.35
C GLY A 34 19.08 20.53 -21.98
N GLU A 35 18.34 21.31 -22.78
CA GLU A 35 18.04 22.73 -22.50
C GLU A 35 17.11 22.90 -21.29
N GLU A 36 16.13 22.00 -21.12
CA GLU A 36 15.22 21.99 -19.96
C GLU A 36 16.00 21.73 -18.66
N ILE A 37 16.92 20.76 -18.68
CA ILE A 37 17.82 20.47 -17.54
C ILE A 37 18.74 21.67 -17.24
N ALA A 38 19.29 22.30 -18.28
CA ALA A 38 20.15 23.48 -18.12
C ALA A 38 19.39 24.67 -17.51
N ALA A 39 18.16 24.92 -17.97
CA ALA A 39 17.30 25.95 -17.41
C ALA A 39 16.98 25.67 -15.94
N ALA A 40 16.68 24.42 -15.58
CA ALA A 40 16.40 24.06 -14.19
C ALA A 40 17.59 24.26 -13.25
N GLN A 41 18.81 23.93 -13.69
CA GLN A 41 20.03 24.21 -12.93
C GLN A 41 20.24 25.72 -12.71
N GLN A 42 19.95 26.54 -13.73
CA GLN A 42 20.03 27.99 -13.61
C GLN A 42 18.98 28.56 -12.65
N GLU A 43 17.74 28.08 -12.74
CA GLU A 43 16.64 28.52 -11.89
C GLU A 43 16.88 28.16 -10.42
N LEU A 44 17.37 26.94 -10.16
CA LEU A 44 17.71 26.49 -8.81
C LEU A 44 19.08 26.98 -8.34
N TRP A 45 19.89 27.63 -9.18
CA TRP A 45 21.25 28.06 -8.85
C TRP A 45 22.16 26.91 -8.34
N VAL A 46 21.95 25.70 -8.84
CA VAL A 46 22.73 24.50 -8.47
C VAL A 46 23.23 23.78 -9.72
N THR A 47 24.33 23.06 -9.57
CA THR A 47 24.79 22.12 -10.60
C THR A 47 24.24 20.73 -10.27
N PHE A 48 23.55 20.10 -11.22
CA PHE A 48 23.10 18.74 -11.04
C PHE A 48 24.27 17.76 -11.17
N PRO A 49 24.38 16.76 -10.28
CA PRO A 49 25.32 15.68 -10.44
C PRO A 49 25.18 14.99 -11.81
N PRO A 50 26.28 14.55 -12.44
CA PRO A 50 26.23 13.90 -13.75
C PRO A 50 25.25 12.72 -13.83
N ASP A 51 25.11 11.98 -12.74
CA ASP A 51 24.19 10.84 -12.65
C ASP A 51 22.72 11.28 -12.71
N LEU A 52 22.35 12.38 -12.07
CA LEU A 52 20.99 12.94 -12.16
C LEU A 52 20.70 13.39 -13.59
N VAL A 53 21.65 14.07 -14.23
CA VAL A 53 21.52 14.46 -15.64
C VAL A 53 21.35 13.24 -16.53
N ALA A 54 22.16 12.19 -16.34
CA ALA A 54 22.05 10.94 -17.09
C ALA A 54 20.70 10.24 -16.89
N SER A 55 20.16 10.25 -15.67
CA SER A 55 18.85 9.68 -15.35
C SER A 55 17.71 10.48 -15.98
N LEU A 56 17.76 11.81 -15.95
CA LEU A 56 16.75 12.68 -16.59
C LEU A 56 16.76 12.56 -18.12
N LEU A 57 17.94 12.39 -18.72
CA LEU A 57 18.10 12.08 -20.13
C LEU A 57 17.61 10.67 -20.51
N ARG A 58 17.26 9.84 -19.53
CA ARG A 58 16.62 8.55 -19.75
C ARG A 58 15.11 8.63 -19.54
N HIS A 59 14.68 9.15 -18.39
CA HIS A 59 13.28 9.36 -18.03
C HIS A 59 13.10 10.71 -17.36
N ASN A 60 12.24 11.56 -17.93
CA ASN A 60 11.85 12.83 -17.32
C ASN A 60 10.78 12.63 -16.23
N GLY A 61 11.04 11.75 -15.27
CA GLY A 61 10.11 11.40 -14.21
C GLY A 61 9.09 10.33 -14.57
N ALA A 62 8.17 10.08 -13.64
CA ALA A 62 6.98 9.27 -13.82
C ALA A 62 5.70 10.13 -13.74
N LEU A 63 4.66 9.71 -14.44
CA LEU A 63 3.31 10.29 -14.30
C LEU A 63 2.81 10.15 -12.86
N GLU A 64 1.93 11.06 -12.46
CA GLU A 64 1.25 11.01 -11.17
C GLU A 64 0.17 9.92 -11.16
N GLY A 65 -0.13 9.45 -9.96
CA GLY A 65 -1.24 8.54 -9.71
C GLY A 65 -0.82 7.17 -9.15
N PRO A 66 -1.80 6.28 -8.97
CA PRO A 66 -1.64 4.97 -8.33
C PRO A 66 -0.85 3.95 -9.17
N GLU A 67 -0.72 4.19 -10.47
CA GLU A 67 0.07 3.34 -11.37
C GLU A 67 1.53 3.79 -11.49
N ALA A 68 1.88 4.94 -10.92
CA ALA A 68 3.19 5.55 -11.07
C ALA A 68 4.32 4.59 -10.67
N PHE A 69 5.41 4.61 -11.45
CA PHE A 69 6.66 4.04 -11.00
C PHE A 69 7.13 4.75 -9.73
N ARG A 70 7.34 3.94 -8.68
CA ARG A 70 7.83 4.39 -7.38
C ARG A 70 9.07 3.59 -6.99
N PHE A 71 10.00 4.27 -6.34
CA PHE A 71 11.13 3.63 -5.66
C PHE A 71 10.65 2.74 -4.52
N SER A 72 11.53 1.88 -3.99
CA SER A 72 11.21 1.01 -2.85
C SER A 72 10.80 1.77 -1.59
N THR A 73 11.10 3.05 -1.54
CA THR A 73 10.71 4.00 -0.49
C THR A 73 9.33 4.63 -0.69
N GLY A 74 8.59 4.25 -1.74
CA GLY A 74 7.27 4.81 -2.08
C GLY A 74 7.32 6.11 -2.88
N ASP A 75 8.51 6.67 -3.09
CA ASP A 75 8.66 7.95 -3.79
C ASP A 75 8.53 7.78 -5.31
N ARG A 76 7.71 8.63 -5.92
CA ARG A 76 7.62 8.75 -7.37
C ARG A 76 8.86 9.42 -7.92
N LEU A 77 9.38 8.93 -9.05
CA LEU A 77 10.48 9.55 -9.78
C LEU A 77 10.06 10.93 -10.31
N LEU A 78 10.75 11.98 -9.88
CA LEU A 78 10.50 13.35 -10.35
C LEU A 78 11.20 13.61 -11.68
N GLY A 79 10.46 14.27 -12.59
CA GLY A 79 11.03 14.91 -13.76
C GLY A 79 11.48 16.34 -13.45
N VAL A 80 12.08 17.02 -14.41
CA VAL A 80 12.64 18.38 -14.23
C VAL A 80 11.63 19.34 -13.61
N SER A 81 10.39 19.38 -14.11
CA SER A 81 9.34 20.25 -13.56
C SER A 81 8.99 19.92 -12.11
N GLY A 82 8.97 18.63 -11.76
CA GLY A 82 8.71 18.17 -10.39
C GLY A 82 9.87 18.51 -9.47
N ILE A 83 11.11 18.33 -9.92
CA ILE A 83 12.32 18.73 -9.19
C ILE A 83 12.28 20.23 -8.85
N LEU A 84 11.92 21.07 -9.81
CA LEU A 84 11.77 22.52 -9.62
C LEU A 84 10.69 22.85 -8.59
N GLY A 85 9.49 22.26 -8.75
CA GLY A 85 8.36 22.51 -7.85
C GLY A 85 8.65 22.09 -6.41
N ASP A 86 9.07 20.84 -6.21
CA ASP A 86 9.33 20.27 -4.89
C ASP A 86 10.52 20.94 -4.20
N THR A 87 11.63 21.15 -4.92
CA THR A 87 12.82 21.82 -4.34
C THR A 87 12.52 23.30 -4.04
N GLY A 88 11.79 23.97 -4.93
CA GLY A 88 11.34 25.35 -4.74
C GLY A 88 10.44 25.51 -3.52
N PHE A 89 9.48 24.60 -3.35
CA PHE A 89 8.61 24.55 -2.17
C PHE A 89 9.42 24.40 -0.88
N MET A 90 10.36 23.46 -0.83
CA MET A 90 11.22 23.27 0.35
C MET A 90 12.04 24.52 0.71
N ARG A 91 12.59 25.22 -0.30
CA ARG A 91 13.30 26.48 -0.11
C ARG A 91 12.40 27.64 0.33
N GLY A 92 11.10 27.56 0.05
CA GLY A 92 10.11 28.53 0.51
C GLY A 92 9.78 28.38 2.00
N ILE A 93 9.77 27.14 2.52
CA ILE A 93 9.50 26.86 3.94
C ILE A 93 10.60 27.43 4.84
N ASP A 94 11.87 27.24 4.46
CA ASP A 94 13.04 27.71 5.24
C ASP A 94 13.08 29.24 5.41
N GLN A 95 12.47 29.99 4.49
CA GLN A 95 12.42 31.46 4.56
C GLN A 95 11.35 32.01 5.53
N GLY A 96 10.44 31.16 6.03
CA GLY A 96 9.28 31.57 6.84
C GLY A 96 9.36 31.24 8.33
N LEU A 97 10.34 30.45 8.77
CA LEU A 97 10.55 30.10 10.17
C LEU A 97 11.66 31.00 10.76
N ASP A 98 11.32 31.85 11.73
CA ASP A 98 12.27 32.66 12.50
C ASP A 98 13.25 31.72 13.25
N GLY A 99 14.32 31.33 12.56
CA GLY A 99 15.32 30.38 13.04
C GLY A 99 15.13 28.98 12.44
N GLY A 100 15.41 28.82 11.15
CA GLY A 100 15.60 27.50 10.53
C GLY A 100 16.53 26.65 11.39
N THR A 101 16.07 25.44 11.74
CA THR A 101 16.87 24.51 12.52
C THR A 101 18.05 24.09 11.65
N GLU A 102 19.29 24.36 12.08
CA GLU A 102 20.49 23.90 11.36
C GLU A 102 20.32 22.40 11.03
N GLY A 103 20.22 22.07 9.73
CA GLY A 103 20.08 20.69 9.26
C GLY A 103 18.72 20.27 8.71
N TYR A 104 17.66 21.10 8.78
CA TYR A 104 16.34 20.72 8.23
C TYR A 104 16.34 20.63 6.70
N TRP A 105 16.69 21.72 6.03
CA TRP A 105 16.86 21.79 4.56
C TRP A 105 18.01 22.74 4.22
N LEU A 106 18.87 22.36 3.28
CA LEU A 106 19.90 23.27 2.76
C LEU A 106 19.53 23.70 1.34
N HIS A 107 19.90 24.93 0.98
CA HIS A 107 19.61 25.50 -0.34
C HIS A 107 20.06 24.57 -1.48
N ASP A 108 21.24 23.96 -1.36
CA ASP A 108 21.85 23.12 -2.39
C ASP A 108 21.35 21.66 -2.38
N TYR A 109 20.35 21.32 -1.57
CA TYR A 109 19.69 20.02 -1.66
C TYR A 109 18.63 20.05 -2.75
N VAL A 110 18.53 18.95 -3.51
CA VAL A 110 17.61 18.83 -4.64
C VAL A 110 16.81 17.55 -4.49
N LYS A 111 15.47 17.65 -4.51
CA LYS A 111 14.60 16.47 -4.54
C LYS A 111 14.63 15.81 -5.91
N PHE A 112 14.61 14.48 -5.95
CA PHE A 112 14.42 13.70 -7.18
C PHE A 112 13.37 12.58 -7.02
N GLY A 113 12.91 12.34 -5.80
CA GLY A 113 11.75 11.50 -5.50
C GLY A 113 10.77 12.26 -4.61
N SER A 114 9.46 12.04 -4.81
CA SER A 114 8.41 12.63 -3.97
C SER A 114 7.44 11.57 -3.47
N TYR A 115 7.07 11.65 -2.19
CA TYR A 115 6.03 10.79 -1.62
C TYR A 115 4.61 11.21 -2.03
N ASP A 116 4.47 12.31 -2.78
CA ASP A 116 3.25 12.95 -3.31
C ASP A 116 2.24 13.44 -2.24
N VAL A 117 2.07 12.70 -1.14
CA VAL A 117 1.08 12.99 -0.08
C VAL A 117 1.65 13.93 0.98
N THR A 118 2.93 13.80 1.28
CA THR A 118 3.69 14.63 2.22
C THR A 118 4.84 15.32 1.49
N SER A 119 5.55 16.25 2.15
CA SER A 119 6.74 16.87 1.56
C SER A 119 7.97 15.96 1.60
N ASP A 120 7.84 14.74 2.13
CA ASP A 120 8.86 13.71 2.14
C ASP A 120 9.38 13.40 0.74
N GLY A 121 10.61 12.90 0.70
CA GLY A 121 11.15 12.44 -0.56
C GLY A 121 12.61 12.07 -0.54
N LEU A 122 13.05 11.52 -1.67
CA LEU A 122 14.46 11.33 -1.95
C LEU A 122 15.07 12.63 -2.44
N LEU A 123 16.26 12.92 -1.92
CA LEU A 123 17.03 14.10 -2.27
C LEU A 123 18.49 13.73 -2.51
N MET A 124 19.22 14.65 -3.10
CA MET A 124 20.66 14.56 -3.22
C MET A 124 21.33 15.87 -2.83
N ASP A 125 22.59 15.76 -2.41
CA ASP A 125 23.42 16.93 -2.10
C ASP A 125 24.11 17.45 -3.36
N CYS A 126 23.76 18.67 -3.79
CA CYS A 126 24.34 19.33 -4.96
C CYS A 126 25.41 20.37 -4.60
N ARG A 127 25.95 20.34 -3.37
CA ARG A 127 27.07 21.21 -2.96
C ARG A 127 28.36 20.83 -3.68
N THR A 128 28.68 21.59 -4.73
CA THR A 128 29.90 21.36 -5.52
C THR A 128 31.18 21.46 -4.68
N GLY A 129 32.20 20.68 -5.05
CA GLY A 129 33.50 20.68 -4.38
C GLY A 129 33.56 19.96 -3.03
N ARG A 130 32.48 19.26 -2.64
CA ARG A 130 32.45 18.38 -1.46
C ARG A 130 32.43 16.91 -1.88
N ASP A 131 32.94 16.05 -0.99
CA ASP A 131 32.85 14.59 -1.17
C ASP A 131 31.40 14.08 -1.14
N SER A 132 30.48 14.88 -0.57
CA SER A 132 29.05 14.58 -0.53
C SER A 132 28.30 14.93 -1.82
N PHE A 133 28.96 15.54 -2.83
CA PHE A 133 28.30 15.92 -4.08
C PHE A 133 27.75 14.69 -4.81
N GLY A 134 26.43 14.60 -4.93
CA GLY A 134 25.71 13.48 -5.53
C GLY A 134 25.28 12.37 -4.57
N VAL A 135 25.62 12.47 -3.28
CA VAL A 135 25.19 11.51 -2.26
C VAL A 135 23.68 11.57 -2.08
N ILE A 136 23.06 10.40 -1.98
CA ILE A 136 21.61 10.24 -1.86
C ILE A 136 21.20 10.27 -0.39
N GLY A 137 20.17 11.06 -0.14
CA GLY A 137 19.53 11.21 1.15
C GLY A 137 18.02 11.06 1.07
N ARG A 138 17.40 11.16 2.24
CA ARG A 138 15.96 11.18 2.43
C ARG A 138 15.58 12.35 3.31
N PHE A 139 14.52 13.03 2.91
CA PHE A 139 13.88 14.08 3.68
C PHE A 139 12.59 13.53 4.27
N PHE A 140 12.39 13.82 5.55
CA PHE A 140 11.12 13.64 6.24
C PHE A 140 10.67 14.98 6.79
N ASP A 141 9.39 15.30 6.65
CA ASP A 141 8.86 16.59 7.07
C ASP A 141 9.00 16.83 8.59
N GLU A 142 9.06 15.76 9.40
CA GLU A 142 9.20 15.85 10.85
C GLU A 142 10.65 15.94 11.32
N THR A 143 11.62 15.42 10.55
CA THR A 143 13.01 15.25 11.02
C THR A 143 14.06 15.92 10.13
N GLY A 144 13.69 16.39 8.95
CA GLY A 144 14.59 17.05 8.01
C GLY A 144 15.37 16.08 7.12
N ALA A 145 16.47 16.58 6.55
CA ALA A 145 17.29 15.83 5.61
C ALA A 145 18.32 14.92 6.31
N SER A 146 18.37 13.65 5.91
CA SER A 146 19.37 12.66 6.32
C SER A 146 20.04 12.02 5.10
N PHE A 147 21.33 11.71 5.18
CA PHE A 147 22.11 11.13 4.08
C PHE A 147 22.65 9.74 4.42
N GLY A 148 23.01 8.98 3.39
CA GLY A 148 23.56 7.62 3.52
C GLY A 148 22.71 6.54 2.87
N GLN A 149 21.78 6.91 1.98
CA GLN A 149 21.01 5.93 1.20
C GLN A 149 21.87 5.29 0.10
N ALA A 150 22.76 6.06 -0.53
CA ALA A 150 23.76 5.61 -1.49
C ALA A 150 24.79 6.73 -1.72
N ASP A 151 26.00 6.39 -2.17
CA ASP A 151 27.04 7.39 -2.44
C ASP A 151 26.80 8.13 -3.78
N SER A 152 25.95 7.56 -4.65
CA SER A 152 25.53 8.18 -5.91
C SER A 152 24.17 7.67 -6.39
N LEU A 153 23.55 8.39 -7.33
CA LEU A 153 22.31 7.93 -7.96
C LEU A 153 22.53 6.66 -8.81
N GLY A 154 23.70 6.51 -9.45
CA GLY A 154 24.05 5.29 -10.17
C GLY A 154 24.02 4.06 -9.27
N GLU A 155 24.61 4.15 -8.07
CA GLU A 155 24.58 3.05 -7.10
C GLU A 155 23.17 2.78 -6.57
N TYR A 156 22.41 3.82 -6.25
CA TYR A 156 21.01 3.69 -5.81
C TYR A 156 20.14 2.96 -6.85
N LEU A 157 20.27 3.31 -8.13
CA LEU A 157 19.54 2.65 -9.22
C LEU A 157 20.04 1.21 -9.46
N ALA A 158 21.34 0.95 -9.28
CA ALA A 158 21.90 -0.39 -9.40
C ALA A 158 21.38 -1.34 -8.32
N GLU A 159 21.25 -0.85 -7.08
CA GLU A 159 20.64 -1.58 -5.97
C GLU A 159 19.14 -1.80 -6.21
N LEU A 160 18.43 -0.78 -6.70
CA LEU A 160 17.02 -0.90 -7.09
C LEU A 160 16.82 -1.98 -8.15
N ALA A 161 17.63 -1.98 -9.20
CA ALA A 161 17.59 -3.00 -10.24
C ALA A 161 17.82 -4.40 -9.65
N GLY A 162 18.83 -4.56 -8.78
CA GLY A 162 19.08 -5.82 -8.09
C GLY A 162 17.93 -6.25 -7.17
N THR A 163 17.19 -5.30 -6.60
CA THR A 163 16.03 -5.56 -5.75
C THR A 163 14.85 -6.06 -6.58
N LEU A 164 14.54 -5.38 -7.70
CA LEU A 164 13.53 -5.82 -8.67
C LEU A 164 13.80 -7.25 -9.16
N GLU A 165 15.04 -7.55 -9.53
CA GLU A 165 15.45 -8.87 -10.04
C GLU A 165 15.36 -9.99 -8.98
N ARG A 166 15.45 -9.67 -7.69
CA ARG A 166 15.21 -10.64 -6.61
C ARG A 166 13.72 -10.95 -6.41
N GLY A 167 12.81 -10.13 -6.95
CA GLY A 167 11.37 -10.36 -6.90
C GLY A 167 10.81 -10.40 -5.47
N GLN A 168 9.86 -11.30 -5.22
CA GLN A 168 9.13 -11.40 -3.95
C GLN A 168 10.04 -11.59 -2.73
N ASP A 169 11.21 -12.23 -2.89
CA ASP A 169 12.18 -12.39 -1.79
C ASP A 169 12.71 -11.04 -1.27
N ALA A 170 12.66 -10.00 -2.09
CA ALA A 170 13.03 -8.64 -1.74
C ALA A 170 11.81 -7.70 -1.52
N GLY A 171 10.60 -8.26 -1.38
CA GLY A 171 9.37 -7.48 -1.18
C GLY A 171 8.81 -6.86 -2.46
N VAL A 172 9.25 -7.32 -3.63
CA VAL A 172 8.75 -6.84 -4.93
C VAL A 172 7.57 -7.69 -5.35
N VAL A 173 6.39 -7.06 -5.42
CA VAL A 173 5.15 -7.71 -5.81
C VAL A 173 4.58 -7.03 -7.05
N THR A 174 4.09 -7.82 -8.01
CA THR A 174 3.39 -7.29 -9.19
C THR A 174 1.97 -7.81 -9.25
N PHE A 175 1.02 -6.93 -9.49
CA PHE A 175 -0.38 -7.29 -9.65
C PHE A 175 -1.01 -6.44 -10.74
N ASN A 176 -1.74 -7.10 -11.66
CA ASN A 176 -2.39 -6.47 -12.80
C ASN A 176 -1.49 -5.49 -13.59
N GLY A 177 -0.21 -5.84 -13.77
CA GLY A 177 0.79 -5.03 -14.47
C GLY A 177 1.31 -3.81 -13.71
N ARG A 178 0.99 -3.66 -12.41
CA ARG A 178 1.52 -2.63 -11.51
C ARG A 178 2.59 -3.21 -10.58
N LEU A 179 3.42 -2.31 -10.04
CA LEU A 179 4.50 -2.62 -9.10
C LEU A 179 4.11 -2.19 -7.68
N PHE A 180 4.34 -3.06 -6.71
CA PHE A 180 4.12 -2.82 -5.28
C PHE A 180 5.38 -3.18 -4.49
N TRP A 181 5.63 -2.41 -3.43
CA TRP A 181 6.70 -2.63 -2.48
C TRP A 181 6.07 -3.05 -1.15
N GLU A 182 6.20 -4.32 -0.81
CA GLU A 182 5.56 -4.90 0.37
C GLU A 182 6.61 -5.50 1.29
N ALA A 183 6.60 -5.08 2.55
CA ALA A 183 7.47 -5.64 3.56
C ALA A 183 7.10 -7.10 3.81
N ARG A 184 8.12 -7.96 3.90
CA ARG A 184 7.89 -9.36 4.25
C ARG A 184 7.23 -9.44 5.62
N PRO A 185 6.10 -10.16 5.74
CA PRO A 185 5.50 -10.43 7.04
C PRO A 185 6.53 -11.08 7.99
N PRO A 186 6.61 -10.64 9.26
CA PRO A 186 7.54 -11.23 10.21
C PRO A 186 7.21 -12.70 10.46
N ALA A 187 8.22 -13.50 10.81
CA ALA A 187 7.98 -14.86 11.29
C ALA A 187 7.18 -14.83 12.60
N ARG A 188 6.09 -15.60 12.68
CA ARG A 188 5.14 -15.56 13.79
C ARG A 188 5.30 -16.76 14.71
N PRO A 189 4.98 -16.60 16.02
CA PRO A 189 4.92 -17.73 16.94
C PRO A 189 3.86 -18.75 16.48
N GLN A 190 4.18 -20.02 16.63
CA GLN A 190 3.19 -21.08 16.46
C GLN A 190 2.32 -21.14 17.71
N TYR A 191 1.01 -21.04 17.53
CA TYR A 191 0.05 -21.18 18.62
C TYR A 191 -0.44 -22.63 18.70
N SER A 192 -0.37 -23.21 19.89
CA SER A 192 -1.02 -24.49 20.15
C SER A 192 -2.53 -24.27 20.28
N ALA A 193 -3.32 -25.11 19.61
CA ALA A 193 -4.76 -25.13 19.71
C ALA A 193 -5.28 -26.17 20.72
N ASP A 194 -4.39 -26.71 21.57
CA ASP A 194 -4.73 -27.75 22.56
C ASP A 194 -5.34 -27.16 23.85
N GLU A 195 -5.56 -25.84 23.88
CA GLU A 195 -6.12 -25.16 25.04
C GLU A 195 -7.61 -25.46 25.20
N PRO A 196 -8.06 -25.83 26.42
CA PRO A 196 -9.48 -26.03 26.68
C PRO A 196 -10.27 -24.75 26.42
N LEU A 197 -11.56 -24.90 26.14
CA LEU A 197 -12.46 -23.75 26.02
C LEU A 197 -12.56 -23.03 27.38
N PRO A 198 -12.48 -21.69 27.42
CA PRO A 198 -12.66 -20.91 28.64
C PRO A 198 -14.00 -21.16 29.32
N ALA A 199 -14.06 -20.95 30.63
CA ALA A 199 -15.32 -21.00 31.36
C ALA A 199 -16.19 -19.76 31.03
N PRO A 200 -17.53 -19.88 30.97
CA PRO A 200 -18.40 -18.75 30.61
C PRO A 200 -18.31 -17.54 31.57
N ASP A 201 -17.91 -17.78 32.82
CA ASP A 201 -17.73 -16.77 33.88
C ASP A 201 -16.32 -16.19 33.93
N GLU A 202 -15.40 -16.63 33.06
CA GLU A 202 -14.05 -16.11 32.97
C GLU A 202 -14.05 -14.66 32.45
N LEU A 203 -13.27 -13.79 33.12
CA LEU A 203 -13.17 -12.37 32.77
C LEU A 203 -12.27 -12.17 31.55
N LEU A 204 -12.86 -12.32 30.37
CA LEU A 204 -12.21 -12.08 29.07
C LEU A 204 -12.66 -10.74 28.46
N PRO A 205 -11.83 -10.12 27.59
CA PRO A 205 -12.23 -8.94 26.82
C PRO A 205 -13.56 -9.16 26.10
N GLU A 206 -14.37 -8.11 25.95
CA GLU A 206 -15.60 -8.19 25.17
C GLU A 206 -15.27 -8.28 23.68
N LEU A 207 -16.05 -9.11 22.97
CA LEU A 207 -16.03 -9.20 21.52
C LEU A 207 -17.12 -8.27 20.97
N ASP A 208 -16.78 -7.43 19.99
CA ASP A 208 -17.81 -6.66 19.28
C ASP A 208 -18.67 -7.61 18.43
N LEU A 209 -19.97 -7.63 18.74
CA LEU A 209 -20.99 -8.45 18.09
C LEU A 209 -22.16 -7.58 17.59
N SER A 210 -21.93 -6.28 17.45
CA SER A 210 -22.93 -5.31 16.99
C SER A 210 -23.18 -5.32 15.47
N TYR A 211 -22.48 -6.20 14.74
CA TYR A 211 -22.53 -6.30 13.29
C TYR A 211 -23.88 -6.79 12.78
N SER A 212 -24.29 -6.25 11.63
CA SER A 212 -25.42 -6.76 10.85
C SER A 212 -24.98 -7.17 9.44
N PRO A 213 -25.51 -8.28 8.89
CA PRO A 213 -25.32 -8.63 7.49
C PRO A 213 -25.83 -7.59 6.50
N THR A 214 -26.73 -6.70 6.95
CA THR A 214 -27.32 -5.63 6.14
C THR A 214 -26.63 -4.28 6.31
N ASP A 215 -25.53 -4.21 7.07
CA ASP A 215 -24.79 -2.96 7.23
C ASP A 215 -24.25 -2.47 5.89
N LEU A 216 -24.46 -1.18 5.62
CA LEU A 216 -23.92 -0.52 4.44
C LEU A 216 -22.41 -0.37 4.58
N LEU A 217 -21.67 -0.73 3.53
CA LEU A 217 -20.24 -0.49 3.46
C LEU A 217 -19.97 0.90 2.90
N HIS A 218 -19.29 1.74 3.66
CA HIS A 218 -18.84 3.03 3.15
C HIS A 218 -17.78 2.83 2.05
N VAL A 219 -17.92 3.57 0.95
CA VAL A 219 -17.08 3.44 -0.25
C VAL A 219 -15.58 3.55 0.00
N SER A 220 -15.14 4.29 1.02
CA SER A 220 -13.72 4.42 1.37
C SER A 220 -13.03 3.09 1.66
N HIS A 221 -13.75 2.08 2.17
CA HIS A 221 -13.20 0.74 2.38
C HIS A 221 -12.90 0.00 1.06
N LEU A 222 -13.64 0.33 0.00
CA LEU A 222 -13.43 -0.23 -1.33
C LEU A 222 -12.39 0.58 -2.11
N ASP A 223 -12.39 1.89 -1.96
CA ASP A 223 -11.46 2.79 -2.64
C ASP A 223 -9.99 2.45 -2.32
N GLY A 224 -9.69 2.11 -1.06
CA GLY A 224 -8.36 1.63 -0.65
C GLY A 224 -7.92 0.31 -1.31
N HIS A 225 -8.83 -0.43 -1.94
CA HIS A 225 -8.55 -1.65 -2.69
C HIS A 225 -8.52 -1.42 -4.22
N GLU A 226 -8.67 -0.17 -4.67
CA GLU A 226 -8.54 0.26 -6.07
C GLU A 226 -9.37 -0.63 -7.03
N GLU A 227 -8.73 -1.29 -8.00
CA GLU A 227 -9.39 -2.13 -9.02
C GLU A 227 -10.12 -3.33 -8.41
N LEU A 228 -9.60 -3.89 -7.31
CA LEU A 228 -10.24 -4.99 -6.60
C LEU A 228 -11.48 -4.49 -5.84
N GLY A 229 -11.39 -3.29 -5.26
CA GLY A 229 -12.54 -2.64 -4.62
C GLY A 229 -13.65 -2.30 -5.62
N ALA A 230 -13.28 -1.77 -6.78
CA ALA A 230 -14.21 -1.55 -7.88
C ALA A 230 -14.84 -2.86 -8.36
N LEU A 231 -14.07 -3.94 -8.47
CA LEU A 231 -14.60 -5.26 -8.82
C LEU A 231 -15.60 -5.76 -7.77
N ILE A 232 -15.25 -5.71 -6.48
CA ILE A 232 -16.14 -6.07 -5.38
C ILE A 232 -17.45 -5.26 -5.45
N ALA A 233 -17.37 -3.98 -5.79
CA ALA A 233 -18.53 -3.09 -5.84
C ALA A 233 -19.54 -3.44 -6.94
N VAL A 234 -19.09 -4.04 -8.05
CA VAL A 234 -19.94 -4.33 -9.22
C VAL A 234 -20.33 -5.80 -9.35
N LEU A 235 -19.69 -6.69 -8.58
CA LEU A 235 -20.00 -8.12 -8.62
C LEU A 235 -21.38 -8.44 -8.03
N PRO A 236 -22.03 -9.52 -8.51
CA PRO A 236 -23.25 -10.01 -7.88
C PRO A 236 -23.03 -10.36 -6.42
N TYR A 237 -24.03 -10.05 -5.57
CA TYR A 237 -23.98 -10.28 -4.12
C TYR A 237 -23.49 -11.69 -3.73
N GLU A 238 -24.02 -12.73 -4.38
CA GLU A 238 -23.64 -14.12 -4.10
C GLU A 238 -22.14 -14.39 -4.35
N GLN A 239 -21.54 -13.76 -5.37
CA GLN A 239 -20.11 -13.92 -5.63
C GLN A 239 -19.27 -13.23 -4.55
N VAL A 240 -19.72 -12.08 -4.05
CA VAL A 240 -19.06 -11.38 -2.94
C VAL A 240 -19.17 -12.20 -1.65
N VAL A 241 -20.32 -12.83 -1.40
CA VAL A 241 -20.50 -13.77 -0.26
C VAL A 241 -19.53 -14.94 -0.34
N ASP A 242 -19.40 -15.56 -1.52
CA ASP A 242 -18.48 -16.68 -1.71
C ASP A 242 -17.00 -16.24 -1.59
N ALA A 243 -16.64 -15.05 -2.07
CA ALA A 243 -15.31 -14.50 -1.89
C ALA A 243 -15.03 -14.19 -0.41
N ALA A 244 -15.99 -13.60 0.32
CA ALA A 244 -15.89 -13.34 1.75
C ALA A 244 -15.63 -14.63 2.54
N ARG A 245 -16.36 -15.72 2.23
CA ARG A 245 -16.14 -17.06 2.80
C ARG A 245 -14.71 -17.54 2.63
N LYS A 246 -14.20 -17.52 1.40
CA LYS A 246 -12.83 -17.98 1.08
C LYS A 246 -11.77 -17.11 1.74
N GLN A 247 -11.92 -15.79 1.71
CA GLN A 247 -10.98 -14.87 2.35
C GLN A 247 -10.94 -15.04 3.86
N LEU A 248 -12.10 -15.21 4.50
CA LEU A 248 -12.17 -15.45 5.94
C LEU A 248 -11.52 -16.78 6.33
N ARG A 249 -11.71 -17.82 5.52
CA ARG A 249 -11.04 -19.12 5.71
C ARG A 249 -9.53 -19.00 5.60
N ARG A 250 -9.04 -18.32 4.56
CA ARG A 250 -7.60 -18.09 4.36
C ARG A 250 -7.01 -17.33 5.55
N LEU A 251 -7.68 -16.27 5.99
CA LEU A 251 -7.27 -15.52 7.18
C LEU A 251 -7.18 -16.42 8.42
N ALA A 252 -8.17 -17.29 8.66
CA ALA A 252 -8.15 -18.22 9.78
C ALA A 252 -7.00 -19.22 9.70
N VAL A 253 -6.65 -19.69 8.50
CA VAL A 253 -5.52 -20.61 8.28
C VAL A 253 -4.19 -19.90 8.49
N GLU A 254 -4.00 -18.72 7.89
CA GLU A 254 -2.77 -17.92 7.97
C GLU A 254 -2.46 -17.45 9.41
N THR A 255 -3.50 -17.26 10.21
CA THR A 255 -3.40 -16.85 11.63
C THR A 255 -3.37 -18.02 12.61
N GLY A 256 -3.56 -19.26 12.11
CA GLY A 256 -3.68 -20.47 12.93
C GLY A 256 -5.00 -20.58 13.71
N LEU A 257 -5.92 -19.62 13.58
CA LEU A 257 -7.24 -19.67 14.24
C LEU A 257 -8.09 -20.85 13.75
N ASN A 258 -7.86 -21.32 12.53
CA ASN A 258 -8.52 -22.50 11.97
C ASN A 258 -8.16 -23.81 12.71
N ASN A 259 -7.15 -23.80 13.59
CA ASN A 259 -6.82 -24.96 14.42
C ASN A 259 -7.77 -25.11 15.61
N TYR A 260 -8.47 -24.05 16.02
CA TYR A 260 -9.48 -24.13 17.07
C TYR A 260 -10.76 -24.79 16.52
N PRO A 261 -11.25 -25.88 17.13
CA PRO A 261 -12.44 -26.59 16.64
C PRO A 261 -13.67 -25.71 16.53
N GLU A 262 -13.85 -24.74 17.43
CA GLU A 262 -15.00 -23.83 17.44
C GLU A 262 -14.98 -22.89 16.22
N VAL A 263 -13.80 -22.35 15.89
CA VAL A 263 -13.60 -21.50 14.70
C VAL A 263 -13.78 -22.32 13.43
N LYS A 264 -13.12 -23.48 13.34
CA LYS A 264 -13.20 -24.35 12.17
C LYS A 264 -14.64 -24.76 11.88
N THR A 265 -15.37 -25.24 12.89
CA THR A 265 -16.77 -25.69 12.75
C THR A 265 -17.67 -24.55 12.31
N ALA A 266 -17.48 -23.35 12.85
CA ALA A 266 -18.27 -22.19 12.47
C ALA A 266 -18.03 -21.77 11.01
N LEU A 267 -16.77 -21.75 10.57
CA LEU A 267 -16.43 -21.45 9.18
C LEU A 267 -16.94 -22.54 8.23
N ASP A 268 -16.85 -23.82 8.61
CA ASP A 268 -17.38 -24.95 7.80
C ASP A 268 -18.91 -24.81 7.60
N ALA A 269 -19.63 -24.44 8.67
CA ALA A 269 -21.07 -24.19 8.60
C ALA A 269 -21.41 -22.97 7.73
N TRP A 270 -20.64 -21.89 7.88
CA TRP A 270 -20.85 -20.66 7.13
C TRP A 270 -20.57 -20.81 5.63
N GLU A 271 -19.54 -21.58 5.26
CA GLU A 271 -19.23 -21.97 3.88
C GLU A 271 -20.35 -22.80 3.25
N CYS A 272 -21.04 -23.62 4.06
CA CYS A 272 -22.20 -24.40 3.62
C CYS A 272 -23.50 -23.55 3.54
N GLY A 273 -23.43 -22.24 3.78
CA GLY A 273 -24.59 -21.33 3.76
C GLY A 273 -25.51 -21.47 4.97
N VAL A 274 -25.06 -22.13 6.03
CA VAL A 274 -25.82 -22.20 7.28
C VAL A 274 -25.65 -20.88 8.03
N ALA A 275 -26.75 -20.14 8.19
CA ALA A 275 -26.76 -18.95 9.02
C ALA A 275 -26.52 -19.35 10.48
N LEU A 276 -25.41 -18.90 11.04
CA LEU A 276 -25.14 -19.05 12.46
C LEU A 276 -26.02 -18.05 13.24
N PRO A 277 -26.66 -18.48 14.34
CA PRO A 277 -27.46 -17.58 15.15
C PRO A 277 -26.59 -16.42 15.66
N GLN A 278 -27.23 -15.29 15.94
CA GLN A 278 -26.54 -14.15 16.54
C GLN A 278 -25.88 -14.62 17.85
N PRO A 279 -24.58 -14.38 18.02
CA PRO A 279 -23.83 -14.94 19.13
C PRO A 279 -24.14 -14.18 20.41
N ASP A 280 -24.21 -14.92 21.52
CA ASP A 280 -24.02 -14.36 22.85
C ASP A 280 -22.53 -14.39 23.23
N GLN A 281 -22.14 -13.58 24.22
CA GLN A 281 -20.74 -13.52 24.69
C GLN A 281 -20.24 -14.82 25.34
N THR A 282 -21.14 -15.78 25.62
CA THR A 282 -20.86 -17.06 26.29
C THR A 282 -20.86 -18.25 25.33
N GLY A 283 -21.17 -18.04 24.04
CA GLY A 283 -21.18 -19.07 23.03
C GLY A 283 -19.76 -19.62 22.80
N PRO A 284 -19.60 -20.90 22.41
CA PRO A 284 -18.29 -21.52 22.28
C PRO A 284 -17.33 -20.76 21.34
N LEU A 285 -17.84 -20.28 20.20
CA LEU A 285 -17.04 -19.48 19.27
C LEU A 285 -16.66 -18.12 19.88
N ALA A 286 -17.60 -17.43 20.53
CA ALA A 286 -17.35 -16.13 21.14
C ALA A 286 -16.32 -16.25 22.27
N LEU A 287 -16.46 -17.22 23.17
CA LEU A 287 -15.49 -17.49 24.23
C LEU A 287 -14.10 -17.79 23.68
N ARG A 288 -14.01 -18.59 22.60
CA ARG A 288 -12.73 -18.87 21.95
C ARG A 288 -12.08 -17.61 21.39
N LEU A 289 -12.82 -16.80 20.65
CA LEU A 289 -12.29 -15.55 20.08
C LEU A 289 -11.89 -14.57 21.18
N ARG A 290 -12.67 -14.44 22.25
CA ARG A 290 -12.33 -13.60 23.42
C ARG A 290 -11.06 -14.07 24.13
N ALA A 291 -10.83 -15.38 24.25
CA ALA A 291 -9.57 -15.90 24.76
C ALA A 291 -8.39 -15.57 23.84
N VAL A 292 -8.58 -15.65 22.53
CA VAL A 292 -7.56 -15.22 21.56
C VAL A 292 -7.26 -13.72 21.72
N LEU A 293 -8.27 -12.86 21.93
CA LEU A 293 -8.05 -11.45 22.22
C LEU A 293 -7.20 -11.26 23.49
N ALA A 294 -7.52 -11.94 24.58
CA ALA A 294 -6.76 -11.86 25.83
C ALA A 294 -5.29 -12.30 25.66
N GLN A 295 -5.05 -13.37 24.90
CA GLN A 295 -3.70 -13.85 24.58
C GLN A 295 -2.94 -12.87 23.70
N ALA A 296 -3.62 -12.33 22.68
CA ALA A 296 -3.05 -11.34 21.77
C ALA A 296 -2.66 -10.06 22.51
N ASP A 297 -3.50 -9.58 23.43
CA ASP A 297 -3.19 -8.42 24.27
C ASP A 297 -1.99 -8.67 25.19
N THR A 298 -1.94 -9.86 25.81
CA THR A 298 -0.81 -10.27 26.67
C THR A 298 0.50 -10.35 25.88
N GLY A 299 0.44 -10.88 24.65
CA GLY A 299 1.58 -11.00 23.74
C GLY A 299 1.88 -9.75 22.91
N ARG A 300 1.06 -8.70 23.00
CA ARG A 300 1.09 -7.52 22.10
C ARG A 300 1.04 -7.88 20.61
N ASP A 301 0.30 -8.93 20.26
CA ASP A 301 0.09 -9.34 18.86
C ASP A 301 -1.19 -8.68 18.30
N HIS A 302 -1.05 -7.45 17.83
CA HIS A 302 -2.15 -6.69 17.22
C HIS A 302 -2.77 -7.41 16.03
N THR A 303 -1.97 -8.10 15.23
CA THR A 303 -2.43 -8.80 14.03
C THR A 303 -3.26 -10.03 14.33
N ARG A 304 -2.93 -10.81 15.38
CA ARG A 304 -3.77 -11.92 15.84
C ARG A 304 -5.05 -11.42 16.48
N ARG A 305 -4.97 -10.30 17.20
CA ARG A 305 -6.16 -9.61 17.74
C ARG A 305 -7.12 -9.22 16.61
N TRP A 306 -6.61 -8.50 15.60
CA TRP A 306 -7.40 -8.08 14.44
C TRP A 306 -7.99 -9.29 13.72
N ALA A 307 -7.22 -10.36 13.52
CA ALA A 307 -7.74 -11.57 12.89
C ALA A 307 -8.95 -12.14 13.65
N ALA A 308 -8.90 -12.24 14.98
CA ALA A 308 -10.04 -12.72 15.77
C ALA A 308 -11.27 -11.80 15.66
N GLU A 309 -11.07 -10.48 15.68
CA GLU A 309 -12.14 -9.49 15.46
C GLU A 309 -12.72 -9.64 14.04
N LYS A 310 -11.88 -9.84 13.02
CA LYS A 310 -12.33 -10.03 11.62
C LYS A 310 -13.04 -11.36 11.41
N ILE A 311 -12.71 -12.43 12.13
CA ILE A 311 -13.49 -13.68 12.12
C ILE A 311 -14.93 -13.41 12.59
N ALA A 312 -15.09 -12.68 13.70
CA ALA A 312 -16.42 -12.31 14.20
C ALA A 312 -17.19 -11.43 13.20
N LEU A 313 -16.54 -10.34 12.73
CA LEU A 313 -17.09 -9.45 11.70
C LEU A 313 -17.49 -10.21 10.44
N GLY A 314 -16.68 -11.17 10.00
CA GLY A 314 -16.90 -11.89 8.76
C GLY A 314 -18.10 -12.83 8.81
N ILE A 315 -18.29 -13.53 9.93
CA ILE A 315 -19.40 -14.48 10.10
C ILE A 315 -20.74 -13.75 10.27
N TRP A 316 -20.77 -12.66 11.04
CA TRP A 316 -22.00 -12.00 11.46
C TRP A 316 -22.27 -10.63 10.81
N GLY A 317 -21.29 -10.06 10.13
CA GLY A 317 -21.40 -8.76 9.46
C GLY A 317 -21.70 -8.85 7.96
N SER A 318 -21.66 -7.68 7.33
CA SER A 318 -21.84 -7.53 5.88
C SER A 318 -20.77 -8.30 5.10
N PRO A 319 -21.14 -9.11 4.08
CA PRO A 319 -20.18 -9.81 3.23
C PRO A 319 -19.20 -8.88 2.51
N TYR A 320 -19.65 -7.69 2.10
CA TYR A 320 -18.78 -6.68 1.49
C TYR A 320 -17.71 -6.20 2.46
N ARG A 321 -18.12 -5.90 3.71
CA ARG A 321 -17.17 -5.50 4.74
C ARG A 321 -16.21 -6.64 5.09
N SER A 322 -16.74 -7.85 5.20
CA SER A 322 -15.98 -9.07 5.48
C SER A 322 -14.86 -9.29 4.46
N VAL A 323 -15.16 -9.22 3.16
CA VAL A 323 -14.15 -9.49 2.12
C VAL A 323 -13.04 -8.44 2.12
N CYS A 324 -13.38 -7.14 2.24
CA CYS A 324 -12.38 -6.07 2.26
C CYS A 324 -11.49 -6.16 3.50
N GLU A 325 -12.10 -6.25 4.68
CA GLU A 325 -11.36 -6.22 5.94
C GLU A 325 -10.54 -7.50 6.17
N SER A 326 -11.02 -8.64 5.64
CA SER A 326 -10.22 -9.88 5.63
C SER A 326 -9.03 -9.73 4.70
N ALA A 327 -9.21 -9.22 3.47
CA ALA A 327 -8.12 -9.04 2.53
C ALA A 327 -7.07 -8.05 3.04
N GLU A 328 -7.50 -6.91 3.59
CA GLU A 328 -6.61 -5.92 4.22
C GLU A 328 -5.84 -6.54 5.38
N THR A 329 -6.52 -7.31 6.24
CA THR A 329 -5.84 -8.01 7.35
C THR A 329 -4.82 -9.01 6.80
N ARG A 330 -5.16 -9.80 5.77
CA ARG A 330 -4.28 -10.78 5.12
C ARG A 330 -3.03 -10.17 4.47
N SER A 331 -3.07 -8.91 4.06
CA SER A 331 -1.88 -8.20 3.55
C SER A 331 -0.72 -8.16 4.56
N HIS A 332 -1.01 -8.34 5.85
CA HIS A 332 -0.01 -8.43 6.93
C HIS A 332 0.53 -9.85 7.15
N PHE A 333 0.08 -10.83 6.37
CA PHE A 333 0.42 -12.25 6.52
C PHE A 333 0.94 -12.89 5.23
N THR A 334 0.51 -12.41 4.06
CA THR A 334 0.93 -12.95 2.77
C THR A 334 1.07 -11.86 1.72
N LEU A 335 2.11 -11.98 0.88
CA LEU A 335 2.36 -11.09 -0.27
C LEU A 335 1.41 -11.38 -1.45
N ASP A 336 0.82 -12.59 -1.49
CA ASP A 336 -0.05 -13.02 -2.57
C ASP A 336 -1.52 -12.62 -2.36
N TRP A 337 -1.81 -11.80 -1.34
CA TRP A 337 -3.18 -11.49 -0.92
C TRP A 337 -4.05 -10.92 -2.04
N ARG A 338 -3.49 -10.07 -2.93
CA ARG A 338 -4.22 -9.51 -4.09
C ARG A 338 -4.56 -10.59 -5.12
N ALA A 339 -3.61 -11.47 -5.43
CA ALA A 339 -3.82 -12.55 -6.38
C ALA A 339 -4.86 -13.56 -5.84
N ASP A 340 -4.78 -13.88 -4.55
CA ASP A 340 -5.77 -14.71 -3.86
C ASP A 340 -7.16 -14.08 -3.84
N LEU A 341 -7.26 -12.78 -3.52
CA LEU A 341 -8.53 -12.06 -3.54
C LEU A 341 -9.12 -12.06 -4.95
N HIS A 342 -8.32 -11.77 -5.97
CA HIS A 342 -8.78 -11.79 -7.36
C HIS A 342 -9.28 -13.16 -7.80
N ALA A 343 -8.58 -14.23 -7.39
CA ALA A 343 -8.99 -15.60 -7.64
C ALA A 343 -10.31 -15.95 -6.93
N ASP A 344 -10.46 -15.51 -5.68
CA ASP A 344 -11.67 -15.76 -4.89
C ASP A 344 -12.88 -14.97 -5.42
N LEU A 345 -12.65 -13.81 -6.04
CA LEU A 345 -13.62 -13.01 -6.83
C LEU A 345 -13.86 -13.57 -8.25
N GLY A 346 -13.29 -14.73 -8.58
CA GLY A 346 -13.58 -15.47 -9.81
C GLY A 346 -12.73 -15.06 -11.02
N ASN A 347 -11.56 -14.44 -10.82
CA ASN A 347 -10.61 -14.04 -11.88
C ASN A 347 -11.27 -13.22 -13.01
N GLN A 348 -12.27 -12.41 -12.68
CA GLN A 348 -12.91 -11.53 -13.65
C GLN A 348 -11.93 -10.46 -14.16
N PRO A 349 -12.08 -9.97 -15.39
CA PRO A 349 -11.30 -8.83 -15.85
C PRO A 349 -11.40 -7.67 -14.85
N LEU A 350 -10.24 -7.14 -14.43
CA LEU A 350 -10.21 -6.05 -13.47
C LEU A 350 -10.71 -4.75 -14.14
N PRO A 351 -11.64 -4.01 -13.52
CA PRO A 351 -12.00 -2.69 -13.99
C PRO A 351 -10.82 -1.73 -13.84
N PRO A 352 -10.84 -0.56 -14.51
CA PRO A 352 -9.92 0.52 -14.20
C PRO A 352 -9.99 0.91 -12.72
N ILE A 353 -8.93 1.58 -12.24
CA ILE A 353 -8.92 2.17 -10.90
C ILE A 353 -10.10 3.14 -10.81
N PRO A 354 -10.97 3.00 -9.78
CA PRO A 354 -12.18 3.81 -9.68
C PRO A 354 -11.82 5.28 -9.44
N ASP A 355 -12.52 6.17 -10.15
CA ASP A 355 -12.50 7.61 -9.90
C ASP A 355 -13.80 8.07 -9.25
N ASP A 356 -13.89 9.35 -8.88
CA ASP A 356 -15.08 9.94 -8.26
C ASP A 356 -16.35 9.70 -9.09
N ARG A 357 -16.19 9.68 -10.43
CA ARG A 357 -17.27 9.41 -11.38
C ARG A 357 -17.76 7.97 -11.31
N PHE A 358 -16.86 6.99 -11.22
CA PHE A 358 -17.22 5.59 -11.00
C PHE A 358 -18.07 5.45 -9.73
N TRP A 359 -17.62 6.03 -8.62
CA TRP A 359 -18.32 5.96 -7.34
C TRP A 359 -19.67 6.67 -7.36
N GLY A 360 -19.79 7.83 -8.02
CA GLY A 360 -21.05 8.55 -8.16
C GLY A 360 -22.07 7.86 -9.08
N ALA A 361 -21.59 7.10 -10.07
CA ALA A 361 -22.42 6.32 -10.97
C ALA A 361 -22.78 4.92 -10.41
N LEU A 362 -22.16 4.47 -9.31
CA LEU A 362 -22.38 3.16 -8.73
C LEU A 362 -23.86 2.94 -8.35
N ARG A 363 -24.39 1.75 -8.63
CA ARG A 363 -25.75 1.32 -8.29
C ARG A 363 -25.70 0.01 -7.52
N ASN A 364 -25.19 0.06 -6.30
CA ASN A 364 -25.16 -1.08 -5.39
C ASN A 364 -25.80 -0.67 -4.04
N PRO A 365 -26.96 -1.24 -3.66
CA PRO A 365 -27.66 -0.83 -2.45
C PRO A 365 -26.95 -1.24 -1.15
N ALA A 366 -25.92 -2.08 -1.21
CA ALA A 366 -25.12 -2.48 -0.04
C ALA A 366 -23.92 -1.55 0.21
N ILE A 367 -23.68 -0.59 -0.69
CA ILE A 367 -22.52 0.31 -0.64
C ILE A 367 -23.03 1.75 -0.53
N ASP A 368 -22.55 2.46 0.49
CA ASP A 368 -22.81 3.89 0.65
C ASP A 368 -21.80 4.70 -0.17
N SER A 369 -22.24 5.16 -1.34
CA SER A 369 -21.54 6.12 -2.20
C SER A 369 -22.30 7.46 -2.32
N SER A 370 -23.16 7.77 -1.35
CA SER A 370 -24.08 8.91 -1.40
C SER A 370 -23.38 10.26 -1.59
N TRP A 371 -22.22 10.46 -0.97
CA TRP A 371 -21.40 11.65 -1.14
C TRP A 371 -20.96 11.86 -2.60
N TYR A 372 -20.43 10.82 -3.23
CA TYR A 372 -19.99 10.85 -4.63
C TYR A 372 -21.18 11.01 -5.59
N ALA A 373 -22.32 10.38 -5.29
CA ALA A 373 -23.52 10.52 -6.10
C ALA A 373 -24.08 11.95 -6.11
N ALA A 374 -23.97 12.66 -4.98
CA ALA A 374 -24.37 14.05 -4.87
C ALA A 374 -23.45 14.98 -5.70
N GLN A 375 -22.13 14.78 -5.65
CA GLN A 375 -21.17 15.53 -6.46
C GLN A 375 -21.38 15.27 -7.96
N TYR A 376 -21.49 13.99 -8.35
CA TYR A 376 -21.66 13.59 -9.74
C TYR A 376 -22.93 14.15 -10.39
N SER A 377 -24.01 14.32 -9.61
CA SER A 377 -25.26 14.89 -10.14
C SER A 377 -25.13 16.39 -10.42
N GLN A 378 -24.29 17.12 -9.68
CA GLN A 378 -24.03 18.55 -9.90
C GLN A 378 -23.19 18.77 -11.16
N ASP A 379 -22.27 17.86 -11.49
CA ASP A 379 -21.43 17.95 -12.71
C ASP A 379 -22.19 17.63 -14.01
N GLN A 380 -23.40 17.09 -13.93
CA GLN A 380 -24.26 16.79 -15.09
C GLN A 380 -25.30 17.87 -15.41
N GLU A 381 -25.50 18.84 -14.51
CA GLU A 381 -26.36 20.02 -14.70
C GLU A 381 -25.58 21.18 -15.32
#